data_AF-A0A349QZ80-F1
#
_entry.id   AF-A0A349QZ80-F1
#
_cell.length_a   1.000
_cell.length_b   1.000
_cell.length_c   1.000
_cell.angle_alpha   90.00
_cell.angle_beta   90.00
_cell.angle_gamma   90.00
#
_symmetry.space_group_name_H-M   'P 1'
#
loop_
_entity.id
_entity.type
_entity.pdbx_description
1 polymer ?
#
loop_
_entity_poly.entity_id
_entity_poly.type
_entity_poly.pdbx_seq_one_letter_code
_entity_poly.pdbx_strand_id
1 'polypeptide(L)' 'MKSKQELRLEYKTKRCQLSVETETTLNERLLSQFTKLDLSEVEFLHIFIPIGKYHEPNTY' A
#
# COMPACT_ATOMS: atom_id res chain seq x y z
N MET A 1 -6.15 3.05 25.00
CA MET A 1 -5.90 3.48 23.60
C MET A 1 -4.53 2.96 23.20
N LYS A 2 -4.39 2.30 22.05
CA LYS A 2 -3.07 1.80 21.60
C LYS A 2 -2.14 2.95 21.21
N SER A 3 -0.87 2.82 21.52
CA SER A 3 0.21 3.71 21.11
C SER A 3 0.53 3.56 19.60
N LYS A 4 1.23 4.56 19.04
CA LYS A 4 1.70 4.50 17.64
C LYS A 4 2.61 3.30 17.38
N GLN A 5 3.42 2.89 18.37
CA GLN A 5 4.33 1.75 18.23
C GLN A 5 3.55 0.43 18.15
N GLU A 6 2.55 0.25 19.01
CA GLU A 6 1.70 -0.93 19.01
C GLU A 6 0.90 -1.05 17.70
N LEU A 7 0.36 0.07 17.19
CA LEU A 7 -0.35 0.08 15.92
C LEU A 7 0.57 -0.26 14.74
N ARG A 8 1.80 0.29 14.70
CA ARG A 8 2.76 -0.03 13.64
C ARG A 8 3.11 -1.51 13.59
N LEU A 9 3.33 -2.12 14.76
CA LEU A 9 3.61 -3.54 14.85
C LEU A 9 2.40 -4.36 14.38
N GLU A 10 1.20 -4.05 14.88
CA GLU A 10 -0.03 -4.75 14.53
C GLU A 10 -0.28 -4.76 13.01
N TYR A 11 -0.25 -3.59 12.37
CA TYR A 11 -0.56 -3.51 10.94
C TYR A 11 0.55 -4.05 10.04
N LYS A 12 1.81 -3.98 10.48
CA LYS A 12 2.90 -4.67 9.79
C LYS A 12 2.66 -6.18 9.79
N THR A 13 2.33 -6.75 10.95
CA THR A 13 2.03 -8.19 11.07
C THR A 13 0.82 -8.58 10.21
N LYS A 14 -0.26 -7.79 10.23
CA LYS A 14 -1.45 -8.06 9.40
C LYS A 14 -1.13 -8.11 7.91
N ARG A 15 -0.28 -7.21 7.40
CA ARG A 15 0.13 -7.24 5.98
C ARG A 15 0.94 -8.48 5.64
N CYS A 16 1.92 -8.83 6.47
CA CYS A 16 2.74 -10.04 6.27
C CYS A 16 1.95 -11.36 6.40
N GLN A 17 0.70 -11.32 6.88
CA GLN A 17 -0.19 -12.48 7.00
C GLN A 17 -1.17 -12.61 5.83
N LEU A 18 -1.17 -11.67 4.89
CA LEU A 18 -2.00 -11.79 3.69
C LEU A 18 -1.52 -12.95 2.82
N SER A 19 -2.46 -13.65 2.19
CA SER A 19 -2.12 -14.56 1.10
C SER A 19 -1.70 -13.74 -0.14
N VAL A 20 -0.91 -14.35 -1.00
CA VAL A 20 -0.43 -13.71 -2.24
C VAL A 20 -1.62 -13.27 -3.12
N GLU A 21 -2.68 -14.08 -3.18
CA GLU A 21 -3.88 -13.80 -3.98
C GLU A 21 -4.65 -12.60 -3.40
N THR A 22 -4.77 -12.55 -2.07
CA THR A 22 -5.45 -11.45 -1.38
C THR A 22 -4.67 -10.15 -1.55
N GLU A 23 -3.34 -10.20 -1.37
CA GLU A 23 -2.45 -9.06 -1.57
C GLU A 23 -2.52 -8.55 -3.02
N THR A 24 -2.49 -9.44 -4.00
CA THR A 24 -2.61 -9.09 -5.43
C THR A 24 -3.94 -8.39 -5.70
N THR A 25 -5.05 -8.98 -5.25
CA THR A 25 -6.40 -8.41 -5.42
C THR A 25 -6.52 -7.02 -4.79
N LEU A 26 -5.93 -6.81 -3.62
CA LEU A 26 -5.97 -5.51 -2.93
C LEU A 26 -5.12 -4.47 -3.66
N ASN A 27 -3.95 -4.85 -4.19
CA ASN A 27 -3.11 -3.96 -4.99
C ASN A 27 -3.80 -3.53 -6.30
N GLU A 28 -4.46 -4.45 -6.99
CA GLU A 28 -5.25 -4.10 -8.19
C GLU A 28 -6.37 -3.11 -7.88
N ARG A 29 -7.04 -3.27 -6.73
CA ARG A 29 -8.08 -2.33 -6.28
C ARG A 29 -7.50 -0.96 -5.93
N LEU A 30 -6.34 -0.90 -5.30
CA LEU A 30 -5.65 0.37 -5.02
C LEU A 30 -5.29 1.09 -6.32
N LEU A 31 -4.71 0.38 -7.29
CA LEU A 31 -4.40 0.94 -8.60
C LEU A 31 -5.65 1.46 -9.31
N SER A 32 -6.74 0.68 -9.30
CA SER A 32 -8.02 1.09 -9.89
C SER A 32 -8.62 2.34 -9.25
N GLN A 33 -8.36 2.59 -7.96
CA GLN A 33 -8.77 3.82 -7.30
C GLN A 33 -7.84 4.98 -7.67
N PHE A 34 -6.53 4.74 -7.68
CA PHE A 34 -5.53 5.75 -8.01
C PHE A 34 -5.68 6.27 -9.44
N THR A 35 -5.95 5.41 -10.42
CA THR A 35 -6.12 5.79 -11.84
C THR A 35 -7.36 6.63 -12.12
N LYS A 36 -8.27 6.78 -11.15
CA LYS A 36 -9.44 7.66 -11.26
C LYS A 36 -9.14 9.10 -10.83
N LEU A 37 -7.98 9.35 -10.23
CA LEU A 37 -7.57 10.69 -9.86
C LEU A 37 -7.24 11.48 -11.14
N ASP A 38 -7.80 12.68 -11.25
CA ASP A 38 -7.36 13.62 -12.27
C ASP A 38 -6.02 14.24 -11.81
N LEU A 39 -4.96 13.88 -12.51
CA LEU A 39 -3.60 14.36 -12.27
C LEU A 39 -3.12 15.25 -13.43
N SER A 40 -4.02 15.75 -14.28
CA SER A 40 -3.66 16.52 -15.48
C SER A 40 -2.87 17.80 -15.18
N GLU A 41 -3.11 18.42 -14.03
CA GLU A 41 -2.39 19.62 -13.57
C GLU A 41 -1.16 19.29 -12.68
N VAL A 42 -0.86 18.00 -12.47
CA VAL A 42 0.25 17.58 -11.62
C VAL A 42 1.52 17.43 -12.44
N GLU A 43 2.45 18.36 -12.28
CA GLU A 43 3.75 18.34 -12.98
C GLU A 43 4.74 17.34 -12.37
N PHE A 44 4.63 17.07 -11.07
CA PHE A 44 5.56 16.20 -10.35
C PHE A 44 4.82 15.23 -9.44
N LEU A 45 5.13 13.94 -9.59
CA LEU A 45 4.61 12.87 -8.76
C LEU A 45 5.78 12.09 -8.14
N HIS A 46 5.87 12.10 -6.82
CA HIS A 46 6.85 11.29 -6.08
C HIS A 46 6.22 9.97 -5.63
N ILE A 47 6.75 8.87 -6.14
CA ILE A 47 6.31 7.51 -5.80
C ILE A 47 7.44 6.82 -5.05
N PHE A 48 7.11 6.14 -3.95
CA PHE A 48 8.07 5.35 -3.20
C PHE A 48 8.31 3.99 -3.86
N ILE A 49 9.50 3.41 -3.65
CA ILE A 49 9.80 2.03 -4.03
C ILE A 49 9.36 1.12 -2.87
N PRO A 50 8.50 0.11 -3.11
CA PRO A 50 7.92 -0.67 -2.03
C PRO A 50 8.93 -1.65 -1.45
N ILE A 51 8.92 -1.81 -0.12
CA ILE A 51 9.78 -2.78 0.56
C ILE A 51 9.04 -4.13 0.60
N GLY A 52 9.38 -5.04 -0.32
CA GLY A 52 8.70 -6.33 -0.46
C GLY A 52 8.61 -7.15 0.84
N LYS A 53 9.65 -7.13 1.69
CA LYS A 53 9.63 -7.80 3.02
C LYS A 53 8.47 -7.36 3.92
N TYR A 54 7.94 -6.15 3.72
CA TYR A 54 6.88 -5.56 4.55
C TYR A 54 5.51 -5.55 3.86
N HIS A 55 5.40 -6.21 2.70
CA HIS A 55 4.17 -6.33 1.91
C HIS A 55 3.50 -4.97 1.78
N GLU A 56 4.30 -3.98 1.39
CA GLU A 56 3.82 -2.62 1.12
C GLU A 56 3.05 -2.59 -0.21
N PRO A 57 2.15 -1.61 -0.40
CA PRO A 57 1.42 -1.48 -1.65
C PRO A 57 2.34 -1.45 -2.85
N ASN A 58 1.98 -2.19 -3.89
CA ASN A 58 2.72 -2.25 -5.13
C ASN A 58 2.56 -0.92 -5.88
N THR A 59 3.68 -0.27 -6.13
CA THR A 59 3.79 0.99 -6.89
C THR A 59 4.66 0.85 -8.15
N TYR A 60 5.05 -0.38 -8.51
CA TYR A 60 5.68 -0.70 -9.80
C TYR A 60 4.68 -0.73 -10.95
#